data_AF-A0AAT9HCI0-F1
#
_entry.id   AF-A0AAT9HCI0-F1
#
_cell.length_a   1.000
_cell.length_b   1.000
_cell.length_c   1.000
_cell.angle_alpha   90.00
_cell.angle_beta   90.00
_cell.angle_gamma   90.00
#
_symmetry.space_group_name_H-M   'P 1'
#
loop_
_entity.id
_entity.type
_entity.pdbx_description
1 polymer ?
#
loop_
_entity_poly.entity_id
_entity_poly.type
_entity_poly.pdbx_seq_one_letter_code
_entity_poly.pdbx_strand_id
1 'polypeptide(L)'
;MNEDLTALQARIDRTNELLQRMLAEVAKTPSTHAIFVDAGYLYAAAGRLVAGTEDRRAFDLDAEGLIDALIDRARTIFADSRLLRVYWYDGARRRIHTAEQQTIAELPDVKVRLGNLNANNQQKGVDS
;
A
#
# COMPACT_ATOMS: atom_id res chain seq x y z
N MET A 1 31.37 -3.16 -2.54
CA MET A 1 30.15 -3.04 -3.38
C MET A 1 29.34 -4.33 -3.44
N ASN A 2 29.88 -5.47 -3.89
CA ASN A 2 29.09 -6.73 -3.96
C ASN A 2 28.87 -7.40 -2.59
N GLU A 3 29.85 -7.32 -1.69
CA GLU A 3 29.71 -7.80 -0.30
C GLU A 3 28.71 -6.95 0.50
N ASP A 4 28.71 -5.63 0.31
CA ASP A 4 27.77 -4.73 0.99
C ASP A 4 26.31 -5.00 0.61
N LEU A 5 26.06 -5.25 -0.69
CA LEU A 5 24.75 -5.65 -1.20
C LEU A 5 24.33 -7.02 -0.64
N THR A 6 25.25 -7.97 -0.54
CA THR A 6 24.99 -9.29 0.01
C THR A 6 24.66 -9.22 1.51
N ALA A 7 25.42 -8.41 2.26
CA ALA A 7 25.15 -8.18 3.68
C ALA A 7 23.81 -7.46 3.89
N LEU A 8 23.46 -6.51 3.01
CA LEU A 8 22.16 -5.84 3.04
C LEU A 8 21.01 -6.83 2.77
N GLN A 9 21.16 -7.68 1.75
CA GLN A 9 20.17 -8.71 1.42
C GLN A 9 19.94 -9.66 2.61
N ALA A 10 21.03 -10.18 3.20
CA ALA A 10 20.93 -11.06 4.36
C ALA A 10 20.24 -10.41 5.57
N ARG A 11 20.43 -9.09 5.75
CA ARG A 11 19.73 -8.32 6.80
C ARG A 11 18.25 -8.14 6.49
N ILE A 12 17.88 -7.91 5.22
CA ILE A 12 16.49 -7.83 4.77
C ILE A 12 15.81 -9.18 4.98
N ASP A 13 16.43 -10.28 4.55
CA ASP A 13 15.89 -11.62 4.68
C ASP A 13 15.64 -11.98 6.15
N ARG A 14 16.61 -11.68 7.03
CA ARG A 14 16.45 -11.88 8.47
C ARG A 14 15.32 -11.03 9.06
N THR A 15 15.18 -9.79 8.62
CA THR A 15 14.06 -8.93 9.03
C THR A 15 12.73 -9.51 8.58
N ASN A 16 12.64 -9.99 7.34
CA ASN A 16 11.44 -10.60 6.78
C ASN A 16 11.07 -11.88 7.53
N GLU A 17 12.03 -12.73 7.88
CA GLU A 17 11.79 -13.91 8.71
C GLU A 17 11.26 -13.56 10.10
N LEU A 18 11.82 -12.53 10.74
CA LEU A 18 11.33 -12.03 12.03
C LEU A 18 9.89 -11.51 11.93
N LEU A 19 9.59 -10.73 10.89
CA LEU A 19 8.24 -10.24 10.61
C LEU A 19 7.27 -11.39 10.39
N GLN A 20 7.64 -12.41 9.61
CA GLN A 20 6.80 -13.58 9.38
C GLN A 20 6.49 -14.34 10.69
N ARG A 21 7.49 -14.51 11.58
CA ARG A 21 7.29 -15.14 12.89
C ARG A 21 6.39 -14.31 13.79
N MET A 22 6.57 -12.98 13.83
CA MET A 22 5.70 -12.09 14.58
C MET A 22 4.25 -12.15 14.08
N LEU A 23 4.06 -12.12 12.76
CA LEU A 23 2.73 -12.22 12.15
C LEU A 23 2.06 -13.55 12.50
N ALA A 24 2.80 -14.67 12.45
CA ALA A 24 2.28 -15.99 12.82
C ALA A 24 1.86 -16.08 14.30
N GLU A 25 2.53 -15.35 15.19
CA GLU A 25 2.16 -15.30 16.61
C GLU A 25 0.90 -14.44 16.83
N VAL A 26 0.86 -13.26 16.21
CA VAL A 26 -0.29 -12.33 16.32
C VAL A 26 -1.55 -12.92 15.71
N ALA A 27 -1.42 -13.67 14.61
CA ALA A 27 -2.55 -14.29 13.91
C ALA A 27 -3.31 -15.35 14.73
N LYS A 28 -2.73 -15.86 15.84
CA LYS A 28 -3.39 -16.85 16.71
C LYS A 28 -4.53 -16.28 17.54
N THR A 29 -4.64 -14.95 17.64
CA THR A 29 -5.68 -14.30 18.43
C THR A 29 -6.74 -13.71 17.50
N PRO A 30 -8.03 -14.02 17.68
CA PRO A 30 -9.11 -13.36 16.97
C PRO A 30 -8.96 -11.85 17.11
N SER A 31 -8.79 -11.19 15.99
CA SER A 31 -8.38 -9.79 15.96
C SER A 31 -9.06 -9.09 14.79
N THR A 32 -8.98 -7.78 14.81
CA THR A 32 -9.66 -6.95 13.83
C THR A 32 -8.59 -6.04 13.24
N HIS A 33 -8.41 -6.10 11.93
CA HIS A 33 -7.28 -5.46 11.25
C HIS A 33 -7.74 -4.41 10.24
N ALA A 34 -6.85 -3.46 9.96
CA ALA A 34 -7.00 -2.48 8.89
C ALA A 34 -5.75 -2.47 8.02
N ILE A 35 -5.93 -2.16 6.74
CA ILE A 35 -4.84 -2.03 5.78
C ILE A 35 -4.62 -0.54 5.54
N PHE A 36 -3.38 -0.07 5.58
CA PHE A 36 -3.01 1.32 5.32
C PHE A 36 -2.14 1.33 4.07
N VAL A 37 -2.64 1.94 3.00
CA VAL A 37 -1.99 1.96 1.70
C VAL A 37 -1.50 3.37 1.39
N ASP A 38 -0.19 3.51 1.21
CA ASP A 38 0.40 4.67 0.54
C ASP A 38 0.29 4.45 -0.97
N ALA A 39 -0.66 5.16 -1.61
CA ALA A 39 -0.87 5.05 -3.04
C ALA A 39 0.34 5.58 -3.82
N GLY A 40 0.97 6.67 -3.38
CA GLY A 40 2.13 7.25 -4.06
C GLY A 40 3.27 6.22 -4.18
N TYR A 41 3.59 5.56 -3.07
CA TYR A 41 4.57 4.48 -3.05
C TYR A 41 4.13 3.29 -3.91
N LEU A 42 2.88 2.84 -3.78
CA LEU A 42 2.38 1.67 -4.49
C LEU A 42 2.45 1.84 -6.02
N TYR A 43 2.02 2.99 -6.55
CA TYR A 43 2.13 3.28 -7.99
C TYR A 43 3.59 3.38 -8.42
N ALA A 44 4.44 4.11 -7.68
CA ALA A 44 5.85 4.25 -8.04
C ALA A 44 6.56 2.88 -8.08
N ALA A 45 6.35 2.04 -7.07
CA ALA A 45 6.93 0.71 -6.99
C ALA A 45 6.40 -0.21 -8.10
N ALA A 46 5.09 -0.24 -8.33
CA ALA A 46 4.48 -1.06 -9.38
C ALA A 46 4.95 -0.62 -10.78
N GLY A 47 4.94 0.68 -11.05
CA GLY A 47 5.42 1.26 -12.31
C GLY A 47 6.90 0.96 -12.55
N ARG A 48 7.75 1.09 -11.53
CA ARG A 48 9.17 0.76 -11.64
C ARG A 48 9.38 -0.73 -11.94
N LEU A 49 8.63 -1.61 -11.31
CA LEU A 49 8.74 -3.06 -11.47
C LEU A 49 8.22 -3.56 -12.83
N VAL A 50 7.11 -3.00 -13.31
CA VAL A 50 6.39 -3.53 -14.49
C VAL A 50 6.65 -2.69 -15.75
N ALA A 51 6.76 -1.38 -15.63
CA ALA A 51 6.87 -0.43 -16.75
C ALA A 51 8.21 0.32 -16.79
N GLY A 52 9.11 0.10 -15.83
CA GLY A 52 10.42 0.77 -15.75
C GLY A 52 10.36 2.27 -15.46
N THR A 53 9.23 2.79 -14.97
CA THR A 53 9.01 4.22 -14.71
C THR A 53 8.19 4.43 -13.44
N GLU A 54 8.50 5.50 -12.70
CA GLU A 54 7.69 5.92 -11.53
C GLU A 54 6.62 6.97 -11.90
N ASP A 55 6.55 7.39 -13.16
CA ASP A 55 5.52 8.32 -13.60
C ASP A 55 4.16 7.62 -13.67
N ARG A 56 3.31 7.88 -12.67
CA ARG A 56 1.92 7.38 -12.60
C ARG A 56 1.08 7.70 -13.84
N ARG A 57 1.45 8.69 -14.66
CA ARG A 57 0.72 9.01 -15.91
C ARG A 57 1.12 8.11 -17.09
N ALA A 58 2.17 7.32 -16.94
CA ALA A 58 2.70 6.47 -18.00
C ALA A 58 2.00 5.11 -18.09
N PHE A 59 1.17 4.76 -17.11
CA PHE A 59 0.46 3.49 -17.06
C PHE A 59 -0.83 3.62 -16.24
N ASP A 60 -1.80 2.76 -16.54
CA ASP A 60 -2.99 2.59 -15.71
C ASP A 60 -2.75 1.44 -14.73
N LEU A 61 -3.13 1.62 -13.48
CA LEU A 61 -3.06 0.59 -12.45
C LEU A 61 -4.46 0.07 -12.17
N ASP A 62 -4.65 -1.24 -12.19
CA ASP A 62 -5.86 -1.89 -11.69
C ASP A 62 -5.90 -1.80 -10.15
N ALA A 63 -6.37 -0.66 -9.64
CA ALA A 63 -6.42 -0.39 -8.21
C ALA A 63 -7.42 -1.31 -7.49
N GLU A 64 -8.53 -1.68 -8.13
CA GLU A 64 -9.54 -2.60 -7.57
C GLU A 64 -8.93 -3.99 -7.38
N GLY A 65 -8.37 -4.57 -8.44
CA GLY A 65 -7.73 -5.88 -8.37
C GLY A 65 -6.55 -5.91 -7.39
N LEU A 66 -5.81 -4.81 -7.27
CA LEU A 66 -4.72 -4.70 -6.32
C LEU A 66 -5.21 -4.59 -4.87
N ILE A 67 -6.30 -3.88 -4.62
CA ILE A 67 -6.93 -3.80 -3.29
C ILE A 67 -7.47 -5.19 -2.89
N ASP A 68 -8.12 -5.90 -3.79
CA ASP A 68 -8.59 -7.27 -3.54
C ASP A 68 -7.43 -8.21 -3.22
N ALA A 69 -6.32 -8.13 -3.98
CA ALA A 69 -5.12 -8.91 -3.70
C ALA A 69 -4.51 -8.59 -2.32
N LEU A 70 -4.53 -7.32 -1.90
CA LEU A 70 -4.09 -6.92 -0.55
C LEU A 70 -5.00 -7.49 0.55
N ILE A 71 -6.32 -7.47 0.33
CA ILE A 71 -7.30 -8.03 1.25
C ILE A 71 -7.12 -9.55 1.39
N ASP A 72 -6.98 -10.26 0.27
CA ASP A 72 -6.77 -11.72 0.25
C ASP A 72 -5.45 -12.10 0.90
N ARG A 73 -4.40 -11.31 0.68
CA ARG A 73 -3.12 -11.50 1.36
C ARG A 73 -3.26 -11.30 2.86
N ALA A 74 -3.98 -10.27 3.31
CA ALA A 74 -4.23 -10.03 4.73
C ALA A 74 -5.05 -11.17 5.36
N ARG A 75 -6.07 -11.69 4.67
CA ARG A 75 -6.86 -12.86 5.13
C ARG A 75 -6.01 -14.12 5.29
N THR A 76 -5.04 -14.33 4.40
CA THR A 76 -4.10 -15.46 4.50
C THR A 76 -3.18 -15.33 5.72
N ILE A 77 -2.78 -14.11 6.06
CA ILE A 77 -1.90 -13.85 7.22
C ILE A 77 -2.69 -13.92 8.53
N PHE A 78 -3.94 -13.44 8.52
CA PHE A 78 -4.80 -13.35 9.71
C PHE A 78 -6.11 -14.13 9.49
N ALA A 79 -6.01 -15.46 9.48
CA ALA A 79 -7.11 -16.37 9.11
C ALA A 79 -8.39 -16.19 9.95
N ASP A 80 -8.27 -15.81 11.22
CA ASP A 80 -9.40 -15.62 12.16
C ASP A 80 -9.69 -14.14 12.47
N SER A 81 -9.39 -13.24 11.52
CA SER A 81 -9.57 -11.81 11.67
C SER A 81 -10.66 -11.21 10.79
N ARG A 82 -11.35 -10.20 11.33
CA ARG A 82 -12.24 -9.33 10.56
C ARG A 82 -11.49 -8.12 9.99
N LEU A 83 -11.65 -7.87 8.68
CA LEU A 83 -11.22 -6.61 8.06
C LEU A 83 -12.14 -5.45 8.53
N LEU A 84 -11.54 -4.36 9.00
CA LEU A 84 -12.25 -3.11 9.29
C LEU A 84 -12.46 -2.26 8.05
N ARG A 85 -11.33 -1.97 7.39
CA ARG A 85 -11.22 -0.99 6.33
C ARG A 85 -9.86 -1.11 5.66
N VAL A 86 -9.81 -0.80 4.37
CA VAL A 86 -8.62 -0.38 3.66
C VAL A 86 -8.60 1.15 3.65
N TYR A 87 -7.57 1.76 4.21
CA TYR A 87 -7.34 3.20 4.13
C TYR A 87 -6.38 3.50 2.98
N TRP A 88 -6.88 4.20 1.97
CA TRP A 88 -6.13 4.54 0.77
C TRP A 88 -5.69 6.00 0.82
N TYR A 89 -4.39 6.22 1.04
CA TYR A 89 -3.80 7.55 1.15
C TYR A 89 -3.26 7.97 -0.21
N ASP A 90 -3.91 8.96 -0.82
CA ASP A 90 -3.57 9.42 -2.17
C ASP A 90 -3.44 10.94 -2.22
N GLY A 91 -2.72 11.45 -3.22
CA GLY A 91 -2.53 12.86 -3.45
C GLY A 91 -3.60 13.42 -4.38
N ALA A 92 -4.20 14.55 -4.02
CA ALA A 92 -5.07 15.29 -4.91
C ALA A 92 -4.79 16.79 -4.88
N ARG A 93 -4.97 17.46 -6.02
CA ARG A 93 -4.94 18.92 -6.09
C ARG A 93 -6.18 19.46 -5.38
N ARG A 94 -5.97 20.32 -4.37
CA ARG A 94 -7.05 20.92 -3.56
C ARG A 94 -7.96 19.89 -2.88
N ARG A 95 -7.48 18.65 -2.67
CA ARG A 95 -8.27 17.53 -2.12
C ARG A 95 -9.54 17.19 -2.91
N ILE A 96 -9.56 17.48 -4.20
CA ILE A 96 -10.67 17.11 -5.10
C ILE A 96 -10.33 15.75 -5.72
N HIS A 97 -11.25 14.79 -5.59
CA HIS A 97 -11.07 13.46 -6.16
C HIS A 97 -10.90 13.55 -7.68
N THR A 98 -9.92 12.83 -8.23
CA THR A 98 -9.91 12.45 -9.64
C THR A 98 -10.99 11.40 -9.92
N ALA A 99 -11.32 11.14 -11.19
CA ALA A 99 -12.26 10.08 -11.55
C ALA A 99 -11.80 8.71 -11.00
N GLU A 100 -10.51 8.39 -11.14
CA GLU A 100 -9.91 7.17 -10.58
C GLU A 100 -10.06 7.11 -9.05
N GLN A 101 -9.77 8.19 -8.33
CA GLN A 101 -9.93 8.25 -6.87
C GLN A 101 -11.39 8.12 -6.42
N GLN A 102 -12.33 8.63 -7.22
CA GLN A 102 -13.76 8.49 -6.96
C GLN A 102 -14.18 7.02 -7.12
N THR A 103 -13.74 6.34 -8.17
CA THR A 103 -13.97 4.90 -8.36
C THR A 103 -13.41 4.09 -7.19
N ILE A 104 -12.17 4.37 -6.76
CA ILE A 104 -11.58 3.71 -5.58
C ILE A 104 -12.37 3.99 -4.30
N ALA A 105 -12.90 5.22 -4.13
CA ALA A 105 -13.69 5.59 -2.96
C ALA A 105 -15.06 4.91 -2.88
N GLU A 106 -15.56 4.40 -4.00
CA GLU A 106 -16.83 3.66 -4.10
C GLU A 106 -16.67 2.16 -3.83
N LEU A 107 -15.42 1.65 -3.79
CA LEU A 107 -15.15 0.25 -3.51
C LEU A 107 -15.56 -0.13 -2.07
N PRO A 108 -16.13 -1.34 -1.88
CA PRO A 108 -16.46 -1.85 -0.55
C PRO A 108 -15.25 -1.86 0.38
N ASP A 109 -15.48 -1.56 1.66
CA ASP A 109 -14.46 -1.53 2.70
C ASP A 109 -13.29 -0.56 2.50
N VAL A 110 -13.30 0.28 1.45
CA VAL A 110 -12.25 1.27 1.17
C VAL A 110 -12.62 2.65 1.74
N LYS A 111 -11.62 3.35 2.27
CA LYS A 111 -11.70 4.76 2.66
C LYS A 111 -10.55 5.53 2.05
N VAL A 112 -10.85 6.34 1.05
CA VAL A 112 -9.89 7.28 0.45
C VAL A 112 -9.64 8.46 1.39
N ARG A 113 -8.36 8.80 1.58
CA ARG A 113 -7.85 9.94 2.35
C ARG A 113 -6.93 10.76 1.45
N LEU A 114 -7.37 11.97 1.09
CA LEU A 114 -6.63 12.83 0.16
C LEU A 114 -5.71 13.82 0.87
N GLY A 115 -4.41 13.65 0.66
CA GLY A 115 -3.37 14.63 0.94
C GLY A 115 -3.38 15.77 -0.07
N ASN A 116 -2.90 16.95 0.32
CA ASN A 116 -2.85 18.09 -0.59
C ASN A 116 -1.55 18.00 -1.42
N LEU A 117 -1.66 17.94 -2.74
CA LEU A 117 -0.50 18.02 -3.63
C LEU A 117 -0.08 19.48 -3.83
N ASN A 118 1.21 19.77 -3.66
CA ASN A 118 1.76 21.07 -4.03
C ASN A 118 2.01 21.16 -5.55
N ALA A 119 2.46 22.34 -6.03
CA ALA A 119 2.71 22.57 -7.45
C ALA A 119 3.76 21.63 -8.07
N ASN A 120 4.62 21.01 -7.26
CA ASN A 120 5.65 20.06 -7.65
C ASN A 120 5.20 18.60 -7.48
N ASN A 121 3.90 18.34 -7.32
CA ASN A 121 3.33 17.01 -7.00
C ASN A 121 3.89 16.36 -5.72
N GLN A 122 4.47 17.14 -4.81
CA GLN A 122 4.86 16.63 -3.50
C GLN A 122 3.64 16.70 -2.57
N GLN A 123 3.38 15.60 -1.87
CA GLN A 123 2.24 15.49 -0.97
C GLN A 123 2.57 16.16 0.38
N LYS A 124 1.70 17.04 0.85
CA LYS A 124 1.79 17.65 2.18
C LYS A 124 0.59 17.22 3.04
N GLY A 125 0.88 16.70 4.24
CA GLY A 125 -0.11 16.53 5.31
C GLY A 125 -0.98 15.26 5.22
N VAL A 126 -0.37 14.11 4.93
CA VAL A 126 -1.01 12.78 5.08
C VAL A 126 -0.59 12.06 6.37
N ASP A 127 0.61 12.33 6.89
CA ASP A 127 1.17 11.71 8.10
C ASP A 127 0.95 12.53 9.38
N SER A 128 -0.05 13.41 9.40
CA SER A 128 -0.37 14.29 10.55
C SER A 128 -1.59 13.85 11.32
#